data_AF-A0A1L1WLK4-F1
#
_entry.id   AF-A0A1L1WLK4-F1
#
_cell.length_a   1.000
_cell.length_b   1.000
_cell.length_c   1.000
_cell.angle_alpha   90.00
_cell.angle_beta   90.00
_cell.angle_gamma   90.00
#
_symmetry.space_group_name_H-M   'P 1'
#
loop_
_entity.id
_entity.type
_entity.pdbx_description
1 polymer ?
#
loop_
_entity_poly.entity_id
_entity_poly.type
_entity_poly.pdbx_seq_one_letter_code
_entity_poly.pdbx_strand_id
1 'polypeptide(L)'
;WHIQAWNSATCYMMMWTTIGSIIHITNTIIWHDSLANPSPTYCDISTKLIVGLSMSIPLASLCINRRLYNIATMQAVAVTKGQKKRDVIIDTLIAVVVPLIFMAVHYTMQSHRYDIIENYGCWPTTYNTAPAYVLVFAPPIAVCCISLIYCVLSLRAFIQRRAEFNELLRSTATGLNSTRYLRLMTLA
;
A
#
# COMPACT_ATOMS: atom_id res chain seq x y z
N TRP A 1 -17.37 3.64 4.20
CA TRP A 1 -16.61 3.83 5.45
C TRP A 1 -15.18 4.37 5.22
N HIS A 2 -14.29 3.68 4.49
CA HIS A 2 -12.91 4.17 4.25
C HIS A 2 -12.80 5.47 3.42
N ILE A 3 -13.64 5.65 2.39
CA ILE A 3 -13.73 6.90 1.60
C ILE A 3 -14.24 8.06 2.48
N GLN A 4 -15.15 7.76 3.41
CA GLN A 4 -15.74 8.72 4.34
C GLN A 4 -14.75 9.13 5.45
N ALA A 5 -13.82 8.24 5.81
CA ALA A 5 -12.66 8.50 6.65
C ALA A 5 -11.46 9.13 5.89
N TRP A 6 -11.66 9.50 4.60
CA TRP A 6 -10.62 10.07 3.73
C TRP A 6 -9.37 9.17 3.59
N ASN A 7 -9.49 7.86 3.77
CA ASN A 7 -8.36 6.94 3.79
C ASN A 7 -8.01 6.42 2.38
N SER A 8 -7.55 7.34 1.52
CA SER A 8 -7.15 7.09 0.13
C SER A 8 -6.14 5.95 0.00
N ALA A 9 -5.07 5.95 0.79
CA ALA A 9 -4.03 4.92 0.75
C ALA A 9 -4.58 3.49 0.94
N THR A 10 -5.48 3.28 1.90
CA THR A 10 -6.11 1.96 2.11
C THR A 10 -7.04 1.57 0.96
N CYS A 11 -7.76 2.53 0.36
CA CYS A 11 -8.57 2.25 -0.83
C CYS A 11 -7.69 1.81 -2.01
N TYR A 12 -6.54 2.46 -2.22
CA TYR A 12 -5.59 2.03 -3.26
C TYR A 12 -5.02 0.64 -2.99
N MET A 13 -4.65 0.34 -1.74
CA MET A 13 -4.21 -0.99 -1.34
C MET A 13 -5.26 -2.05 -1.68
N MET A 14 -6.52 -1.82 -1.28
CA MET A 14 -7.62 -2.75 -1.55
C MET A 14 -7.81 -2.95 -3.06
N MET A 15 -7.86 -1.87 -3.83
CA MET A 15 -8.03 -1.90 -5.28
C MET A 15 -6.91 -2.72 -5.97
N TRP A 16 -5.65 -2.42 -5.66
CA TRP A 16 -4.52 -3.14 -6.25
C TRP A 16 -4.49 -4.61 -5.84
N THR A 17 -4.70 -4.92 -4.56
CA THR A 17 -4.75 -6.31 -4.10
C THR A 17 -5.88 -7.08 -4.79
N THR A 18 -7.08 -6.49 -4.94
CA THR A 18 -8.19 -7.13 -5.66
C THR A 18 -7.84 -7.40 -7.13
N ILE A 19 -7.23 -6.43 -7.83
CA ILE A 19 -6.77 -6.62 -9.20
C ILE A 19 -5.78 -7.79 -9.29
N GLY A 20 -4.79 -7.84 -8.40
CA GLY A 20 -3.81 -8.94 -8.36
C GLY A 20 -4.44 -10.29 -8.08
N SER A 21 -5.36 -10.38 -7.11
CA SER A 21 -6.05 -11.62 -6.81
C SER A 21 -6.87 -12.14 -7.99
N ILE A 22 -7.57 -11.25 -8.73
CA ILE A 22 -8.31 -11.64 -9.93
C ILE A 22 -7.36 -12.20 -10.98
N ILE A 23 -6.24 -11.52 -11.25
CA ILE A 23 -5.24 -11.99 -12.23
C ILE A 23 -4.71 -13.37 -11.87
N HIS A 24 -4.30 -13.58 -10.61
CA HIS A 24 -3.75 -14.87 -10.18
C HIS A 24 -4.79 -16.00 -10.25
N ILE A 25 -6.03 -15.76 -9.83
CA ILE A 25 -7.11 -16.76 -9.92
C ILE A 25 -7.40 -17.12 -11.39
N THR A 26 -7.56 -16.12 -12.26
CA THR A 26 -7.81 -16.34 -13.69
C THR A 26 -6.66 -17.10 -14.35
N ASN A 27 -5.41 -16.74 -14.00
CA ASN A 27 -4.24 -17.43 -14.52
C ASN A 27 -4.21 -18.91 -14.13
N THR A 28 -4.42 -19.23 -12.85
CA THR A 28 -4.40 -20.64 -12.39
C THR A 28 -5.54 -21.46 -12.98
N ILE A 29 -6.73 -20.87 -13.19
CA ILE A 29 -7.87 -21.59 -13.79
C ILE A 29 -7.64 -21.89 -15.28
N ILE A 30 -7.17 -20.91 -16.05
CA ILE A 30 -7.03 -21.05 -17.51
C ILE A 30 -5.82 -21.93 -17.87
N TRP A 31 -4.72 -21.82 -17.13
CA TRP A 31 -3.47 -22.52 -17.39
C TRP A 31 -3.24 -23.75 -16.50
N HIS A 32 -4.32 -24.31 -15.94
CA HIS A 32 -4.27 -25.59 -15.24
C HIS A 32 -3.86 -26.70 -16.22
N ASP A 33 -2.71 -27.34 -15.99
CA ASP A 33 -2.13 -28.39 -16.86
C ASP A 33 -2.05 -28.00 -18.35
N SER A 34 -1.82 -26.70 -18.64
CA SER A 34 -1.77 -26.20 -20.01
C SER A 34 -0.70 -25.13 -20.20
N LEU A 35 0.00 -25.22 -21.33
CA LEU A 35 0.93 -24.21 -21.85
C LEU A 35 0.38 -23.48 -23.07
N ALA A 36 -0.90 -23.69 -23.40
CA ALA A 36 -1.52 -23.04 -24.54
C ALA A 36 -1.54 -21.50 -24.35
N ASN A 37 -1.57 -20.74 -25.44
CA ASN A 37 -1.75 -19.28 -25.42
C ASN A 37 -3.16 -18.91 -25.93
N PRO A 38 -4.24 -19.23 -25.18
CA PRO A 38 -5.61 -19.05 -25.67
C PRO A 38 -6.02 -17.57 -25.73
N SER A 39 -5.39 -16.69 -24.95
CA SER A 39 -5.73 -15.26 -24.90
C SER A 39 -4.49 -14.37 -24.79
N PRO A 40 -3.84 -14.05 -25.94
CA PRO A 40 -2.64 -13.22 -25.97
C PRO A 40 -2.87 -11.81 -25.40
N THR A 41 -4.00 -11.18 -25.75
CA THR A 41 -4.35 -9.84 -25.30
C THR A 41 -4.51 -9.76 -23.78
N TYR A 42 -5.05 -10.80 -23.15
CA TYR A 42 -5.14 -10.87 -21.70
C TYR A 42 -3.75 -10.94 -21.06
N CYS A 43 -2.85 -11.78 -21.61
CA CYS A 43 -1.49 -11.91 -21.08
C CYS A 43 -0.70 -10.58 -21.13
N ASP A 44 -0.87 -9.76 -22.17
CA ASP A 44 -0.20 -8.45 -22.23
C ASP A 44 -0.62 -7.52 -21.09
N ILE A 45 -1.92 -7.50 -20.81
CA ILE A 45 -2.49 -6.64 -19.78
C ILE A 45 -2.11 -7.18 -18.40
N SER A 46 -2.29 -8.48 -18.17
CA SER A 46 -2.06 -9.11 -16.87
C SER A 46 -0.59 -9.05 -16.45
N THR A 47 0.35 -9.32 -17.36
CA THR A 47 1.79 -9.26 -17.07
C THR A 47 2.26 -7.86 -16.70
N LYS A 48 1.73 -6.82 -17.36
CA LYS A 48 2.01 -5.43 -16.99
C LYS A 48 1.42 -5.06 -15.64
N LEU A 49 0.20 -5.48 -15.37
CA LEU A 49 -0.42 -5.28 -14.06
C LEU A 49 0.35 -6.00 -12.95
N ILE A 50 0.86 -7.21 -13.16
CA ILE A 50 1.72 -7.94 -12.21
C ILE A 50 2.98 -7.11 -11.87
N VAL A 51 3.63 -6.51 -12.86
CA VAL A 51 4.78 -5.62 -12.63
C VAL A 51 4.34 -4.40 -11.81
N GLY A 52 3.24 -3.76 -12.17
CA GLY A 52 2.68 -2.64 -11.43
C GLY A 52 2.35 -2.97 -9.96
N LEU A 53 1.81 -4.16 -9.71
CA LEU A 53 1.46 -4.67 -8.37
C LEU A 53 2.67 -4.81 -7.46
N SER A 54 3.81 -5.25 -8.00
CA SER A 54 5.05 -5.38 -7.22
C SER A 54 5.54 -4.05 -6.65
N MET A 55 5.13 -2.92 -7.24
CA MET A 55 5.48 -1.57 -6.78
C MET A 55 4.31 -0.86 -6.08
N SER A 56 3.07 -1.07 -6.52
CA SER A 56 1.90 -0.35 -5.98
C SER A 56 1.53 -0.78 -4.56
N ILE A 57 1.64 -2.07 -4.23
CA ILE A 57 1.38 -2.61 -2.88
C ILE A 57 2.33 -2.01 -1.84
N PRO A 58 3.67 -2.04 -2.01
CA PRO A 58 4.58 -1.44 -1.03
C PRO A 58 4.46 0.09 -0.97
N LEU A 59 4.14 0.77 -2.08
CA LEU A 59 3.86 2.20 -2.06
C LEU A 59 2.59 2.55 -1.31
N ALA A 60 1.51 1.79 -1.50
CA ALA A 60 0.28 1.96 -0.72
C ALA A 60 0.53 1.69 0.78
N SER A 61 1.37 0.69 1.11
CA SER A 61 1.80 0.40 2.49
C SER A 61 2.55 1.60 3.09
N LEU A 62 3.48 2.18 2.35
CA LEU A 62 4.23 3.36 2.77
C LEU A 62 3.30 4.55 3.04
N CYS A 63 2.32 4.81 2.17
CA CYS A 63 1.34 5.88 2.37
C CYS A 63 0.50 5.66 3.65
N ILE A 64 0.07 4.42 3.92
CA ILE A 64 -0.64 4.07 5.16
C ILE A 64 0.25 4.35 6.39
N ASN A 65 1.50 3.86 6.37
CA ASN A 65 2.44 4.04 7.49
C ASN A 65 2.78 5.52 7.73
N ARG A 66 2.97 6.31 6.66
CA ARG A 66 3.18 7.76 6.76
C ARG A 66 1.99 8.46 7.42
N ARG A 67 0.77 8.09 7.03
CA ARG A 67 -0.44 8.66 7.63
C ARG A 67 -0.56 8.29 9.10
N LEU A 68 -0.29 7.03 9.46
CA LEU A 68 -0.32 6.57 10.84
C LEU A 68 0.72 7.32 11.69
N TYR A 69 1.92 7.51 11.15
CA TYR A 69 2.99 8.29 11.79
C TYR A 69 2.55 9.75 12.03
N ASN A 70 1.94 10.40 11.04
CA ASN A 70 1.41 11.75 11.18
C ASN A 70 0.30 11.84 12.25
N ILE A 71 -0.61 10.86 12.29
CA ILE A 71 -1.67 10.81 13.31
C ILE A 71 -1.07 10.63 14.72
N ALA A 72 -0.07 9.76 14.86
CA ALA A 72 0.59 9.51 16.14
C ALA A 72 1.42 10.72 16.63
N THR A 73 1.96 11.52 15.72
CA THR A 73 2.83 12.66 16.06
C THR A 73 2.09 13.99 16.15
N MET A 74 0.94 14.17 15.49
CA MET A 74 0.17 15.42 15.56
C MET A 74 -0.39 15.66 16.97
N GLN A 75 -0.10 16.82 17.55
CA GLN A 75 -0.75 17.31 18.77
C GLN A 75 -1.99 18.09 18.37
N ALA A 76 -3.18 17.59 18.71
CA ALA A 76 -4.51 18.24 18.79
C ALA A 76 -4.89 19.41 17.83
N VAL A 77 -4.25 19.60 16.67
CA VAL A 77 -4.63 20.61 15.69
C VAL A 77 -5.65 20.00 14.74
N ALA A 78 -6.80 20.66 14.62
CA ALA A 78 -7.86 20.25 13.71
C ALA A 78 -7.34 20.14 12.27
N VAL A 79 -7.35 18.93 11.71
CA VAL A 79 -6.92 18.70 10.32
C VAL A 79 -7.88 19.44 9.38
N THR A 80 -7.34 20.44 8.68
CA THR A 80 -8.12 21.28 7.77
C THR A 80 -8.54 20.49 6.53
N LYS A 81 -9.66 20.91 5.88
CA LYS A 81 -10.10 20.32 4.61
C LYS A 81 -9.03 20.41 3.51
N GLY A 82 -8.21 21.47 3.52
CA GLY A 82 -7.11 21.65 2.58
C GLY A 82 -5.99 20.61 2.74
N GLN A 83 -5.60 20.32 3.98
CA GLN A 83 -4.61 19.27 4.28
C GLN A 83 -5.10 17.89 3.81
N LYS A 84 -6.37 17.56 4.07
CA LYS A 84 -6.96 16.29 3.61
C LYS A 84 -6.94 16.12 2.10
N LYS A 85 -7.27 17.18 1.35
CA LYS A 85 -7.19 17.15 -0.13
C LYS A 85 -5.76 16.94 -0.61
N ARG A 86 -4.80 17.63 0.01
CA ARG A 86 -3.37 17.50 -0.33
C ARG A 86 -2.87 16.08 -0.06
N ASP A 87 -3.27 15.48 1.05
CA ASP A 87 -2.89 14.11 1.38
C ASP A 87 -3.45 13.10 0.37
N VAL A 88 -4.71 13.27 -0.07
CA VAL A 88 -5.28 12.44 -1.14
C VAL A 88 -4.49 12.59 -2.44
N ILE A 89 -4.17 13.82 -2.86
CA ILE A 89 -3.40 14.05 -4.09
C ILE A 89 -2.03 13.36 -4.00
N ILE A 90 -1.35 13.51 -2.87
CA ILE A 90 -0.05 12.86 -2.63
C ILE A 90 -0.20 11.33 -2.68
N ASP A 91 -1.21 10.78 -2.01
CA ASP A 91 -1.48 9.34 -2.04
C ASP A 91 -1.77 8.86 -3.48
N THR A 92 -2.53 9.61 -4.27
CA THR A 92 -2.81 9.28 -5.68
C THR A 92 -1.53 9.30 -6.52
N LEU A 93 -0.70 10.33 -6.36
CA LEU A 93 0.57 10.44 -7.09
C LEU A 93 1.48 9.25 -6.76
N ILE A 94 1.59 8.90 -5.48
CA ILE A 94 2.47 7.82 -5.04
C ILE A 94 1.89 6.44 -5.39
N ALA A 95 0.63 6.15 -5.09
CA ALA A 95 0.05 4.81 -5.21
C ALA A 95 -0.52 4.49 -6.60
N VAL A 96 -0.60 5.46 -7.52
CA VAL A 96 -1.10 5.26 -8.90
C VAL A 96 -0.08 5.72 -9.94
N VAL A 97 0.38 6.96 -9.88
CA VAL A 97 1.26 7.52 -10.93
C VAL A 97 2.63 6.85 -10.92
N VAL A 98 3.23 6.61 -9.76
CA VAL A 98 4.54 5.93 -9.68
C VAL A 98 4.47 4.49 -10.24
N PRO A 99 3.50 3.63 -9.88
CA PRO A 99 3.33 2.33 -10.52
C PRO A 99 3.13 2.39 -12.04
N LEU A 100 2.39 3.38 -12.56
CA LEU A 100 2.23 3.58 -14.00
C LEU A 100 3.55 3.88 -14.69
N ILE A 101 4.36 4.78 -14.11
CA ILE A 101 5.71 5.09 -14.60
C ILE A 101 6.59 3.84 -14.53
N PHE A 102 6.53 3.09 -13.44
CA PHE A 102 7.31 1.86 -13.25
C PHE A 102 6.97 0.80 -14.31
N MET A 103 5.68 0.62 -14.64
CA MET A 103 5.25 -0.26 -15.73
C MET A 103 5.76 0.21 -17.11
N ALA A 104 5.81 1.52 -17.35
CA ALA A 104 6.37 2.09 -18.58
C ALA A 104 7.89 1.88 -18.67
N VAL A 105 8.62 2.08 -17.56
CA VAL A 105 10.07 1.81 -17.49
C VAL A 105 10.35 0.33 -17.74
N HIS A 106 9.57 -0.57 -17.16
CA HIS A 106 9.70 -2.01 -17.38
C HIS A 106 9.59 -2.41 -18.85
N TYR A 107 8.78 -1.70 -19.65
CA TYR A 107 8.66 -1.95 -21.10
C TYR A 107 10.01 -1.88 -21.83
N THR A 108 10.91 -0.99 -21.40
CA THR A 108 12.25 -0.86 -22.01
C THR A 108 13.21 -2.00 -21.66
N MET A 109 12.94 -2.73 -20.57
CA MET A 109 13.79 -3.80 -20.02
C MET A 109 13.20 -5.19 -20.25
N GLN A 110 12.14 -5.28 -21.04
CA GLN A 110 11.41 -6.50 -21.30
C GLN A 110 12.10 -7.32 -22.42
N SER A 111 12.40 -8.60 -22.17
CA SER A 111 13.13 -9.45 -23.14
C SER A 111 12.24 -9.98 -24.27
N HIS A 112 11.05 -10.46 -23.92
CA HIS A 112 10.02 -10.96 -24.83
C HIS A 112 8.64 -10.59 -24.27
N ARG A 113 7.55 -10.87 -24.99
CA ARG A 113 6.22 -10.30 -24.66
C ARG A 113 5.64 -10.78 -23.32
N TYR A 114 5.79 -12.06 -22.99
CA TYR A 114 5.49 -12.66 -21.69
C TYR A 114 5.86 -14.16 -21.76
N ASP A 115 6.12 -14.76 -20.61
CA ASP A 115 6.24 -16.21 -20.48
C ASP A 115 4.89 -16.80 -20.08
N ILE A 116 4.64 -18.07 -20.43
CA ILE A 116 3.52 -18.84 -19.91
C ILE A 116 4.11 -19.95 -19.04
N ILE A 117 3.80 -19.91 -17.76
CA ILE A 117 4.23 -20.91 -16.80
C ILE A 117 3.03 -21.82 -16.52
N GLU A 118 3.21 -23.13 -16.69
CA GLU A 118 2.19 -24.14 -16.37
C GLU A 118 1.68 -23.94 -14.93
N ASN A 119 0.36 -23.99 -14.74
CA ASN A 119 -0.35 -23.75 -13.46
C ASN A 119 -0.26 -22.32 -12.89
N TYR A 120 0.62 -21.46 -13.40
CA TYR A 120 0.79 -20.07 -12.95
C TYR A 120 0.29 -19.02 -13.96
N GLY A 121 0.18 -19.40 -15.24
CA GLY A 121 -0.29 -18.57 -16.35
C GLY A 121 0.74 -17.57 -16.87
N CYS A 122 0.27 -16.42 -17.36
CA CYS A 122 1.11 -15.40 -17.97
C CYS A 122 2.03 -14.73 -16.93
N TRP A 123 3.33 -14.64 -17.22
CA TRP A 123 4.35 -14.08 -16.35
C TRP A 123 5.21 -13.02 -17.05
N PRO A 124 5.50 -11.87 -16.41
CA PRO A 124 6.34 -10.86 -17.01
C PRO A 124 7.80 -11.32 -17.07
N THR A 125 8.44 -11.02 -18.19
CA THR A 125 9.87 -11.27 -18.38
C THR A 125 10.66 -9.97 -18.26
N THR A 126 11.87 -10.08 -17.70
CA THR A 126 12.78 -8.95 -17.53
C THR A 126 14.18 -9.41 -17.96
N TYR A 127 14.86 -8.58 -18.74
CA TYR A 127 16.22 -8.87 -19.19
C TYR A 127 17.21 -8.75 -18.02
N ASN A 128 18.05 -9.76 -17.81
CA ASN A 128 19.07 -9.73 -16.75
C ASN A 128 20.26 -8.84 -17.14
N THR A 129 20.05 -7.54 -17.18
CA THR A 129 21.08 -6.53 -17.39
C THR A 129 21.29 -5.70 -16.11
N ALA A 130 22.49 -5.12 -15.95
CA ALA A 130 22.79 -4.20 -14.85
C ALA A 130 21.72 -3.11 -14.64
N PRO A 131 21.22 -2.39 -15.68
CA PRO A 131 20.13 -1.44 -15.51
C PRO A 131 18.81 -2.05 -15.02
N ALA A 132 18.47 -3.29 -15.39
CA ALA A 132 17.24 -3.92 -14.91
C ALA A 132 17.26 -4.18 -13.40
N TYR A 133 18.41 -4.57 -12.84
CA TYR A 133 18.58 -4.71 -11.38
C TYR A 133 18.31 -3.39 -10.65
N VAL A 134 18.81 -2.28 -11.18
CA VAL A 134 18.66 -0.97 -10.55
C VAL A 134 17.26 -0.38 -10.74
N LEU A 135 16.65 -0.56 -11.92
CA LEU A 135 15.40 0.10 -12.29
C LEU A 135 14.14 -0.73 -12.02
N VAL A 136 14.25 -2.06 -11.92
CA VAL A 136 13.10 -2.96 -11.74
C VAL A 136 13.17 -3.68 -10.39
N PHE A 137 14.31 -4.27 -10.03
CA PHE A 137 14.40 -5.10 -8.82
C PHE A 137 14.69 -4.30 -7.54
N ALA A 138 15.56 -3.30 -7.60
CA ALA A 138 15.93 -2.49 -6.44
C ALA A 138 14.79 -1.59 -5.90
N PRO A 139 13.96 -0.92 -6.73
CA PRO A 139 12.99 0.05 -6.22
C PRO A 139 11.92 -0.55 -5.29
N PRO A 140 11.29 -1.70 -5.59
CA PRO A 140 10.35 -2.33 -4.66
C PRO A 140 10.99 -2.66 -3.31
N ILE A 141 12.22 -3.16 -3.30
CA ILE A 141 12.97 -3.48 -2.08
C ILE A 141 13.23 -2.21 -1.26
N ALA A 142 13.68 -1.14 -1.93
CA ALA A 142 13.93 0.14 -1.27
C ALA A 142 12.66 0.71 -0.63
N VAL A 143 11.53 0.67 -1.34
CA VAL A 143 10.23 1.12 -0.80
C VAL A 143 9.79 0.27 0.39
N CYS A 144 9.97 -1.06 0.34
CA CYS A 144 9.70 -1.94 1.46
C CYS A 144 10.55 -1.59 2.69
N CYS A 145 11.85 -1.35 2.53
CA CYS A 145 12.73 -0.93 3.62
C CYS A 145 12.27 0.40 4.24
N ILE A 146 11.93 1.39 3.41
CA ILE A 146 11.42 2.68 3.88
C ILE A 146 10.10 2.49 4.63
N SER A 147 9.18 1.69 4.08
CA SER A 147 7.89 1.40 4.71
C SER A 147 8.07 0.73 6.09
N LEU A 148 9.02 -0.19 6.21
CA LEU A 148 9.35 -0.84 7.49
C LEU A 148 9.85 0.16 8.54
N ILE A 149 10.73 1.09 8.15
CA ILE A 149 11.22 2.15 9.03
C ILE A 149 10.05 3.02 9.53
N TYR A 150 9.18 3.48 8.63
CA TYR A 150 7.99 4.24 9.01
C TYR A 150 7.04 3.44 9.90
N CYS A 151 6.87 2.15 9.66
CA CYS A 151 6.07 1.27 10.49
C CYS A 151 6.61 1.25 11.94
N VAL A 152 7.92 1.02 12.13
CA VAL A 152 8.56 1.03 13.46
C VAL A 152 8.42 2.38 14.15
N LEU A 153 8.64 3.48 13.42
CA LEU A 153 8.49 4.84 13.97
C LEU A 153 7.04 5.14 14.37
N SER A 154 6.07 4.77 13.54
CA SER A 154 4.64 4.96 13.81
C SER A 154 4.19 4.17 15.03
N LEU A 155 4.66 2.93 15.17
CA LEU A 155 4.37 2.07 16.31
C LEU A 155 4.96 2.63 17.60
N ARG A 156 6.22 3.10 17.56
CA ARG A 156 6.86 3.74 18.71
C ARG A 156 6.12 5.00 19.16
N ALA A 157 5.78 5.89 18.24
CA ALA A 157 5.02 7.10 18.55
C ALA A 157 3.63 6.77 19.14
N PHE A 158 2.95 5.76 18.59
CA PHE A 158 1.66 5.31 19.11
C PHE A 158 1.76 4.74 20.53
N ILE A 159 2.76 3.91 20.82
CA ILE A 159 3.00 3.37 22.16
C ILE A 159 3.31 4.48 23.16
N GLN A 160 4.16 5.44 22.79
CA GLN A 160 4.48 6.60 23.63
C GLN A 160 3.25 7.44 23.97
N ARG A 161 2.44 7.80 22.96
CA ARG A 161 1.18 8.54 23.16
C ARG A 161 0.21 7.79 24.07
N ARG A 162 0.12 6.47 23.93
CA ARG A 162 -0.76 5.65 24.78
C ARG A 162 -0.26 5.62 26.22
N ALA A 163 1.06 5.62 26.44
CA ALA A 163 1.65 5.72 27.76
C ALA A 163 1.38 7.09 28.40
N GLU A 164 1.58 8.19 27.68
CA GLU A 164 1.29 9.56 28.14
C GLU A 164 -0.20 9.72 28.48
N PHE A 165 -1.11 9.24 27.63
CA PHE A 165 -2.54 9.29 27.91
C PHE A 165 -2.92 8.48 29.15
N ASN A 166 -2.34 7.29 29.33
CA ASN A 166 -2.54 6.48 30.53
C ASN A 166 -1.98 7.17 31.79
N GLU A 167 -0.86 7.89 31.67
CA GLU A 167 -0.28 8.66 32.76
C GLU A 167 -1.17 9.86 33.14
N LEU A 168 -1.70 10.60 32.16
CA LEU A 168 -2.67 11.66 32.40
C LEU A 168 -3.94 11.15 33.08
N LEU A 169 -4.43 9.97 32.70
CA LEU A 169 -5.56 9.32 33.38
C LEU A 169 -5.22 8.95 34.84
N ARG A 170 -3.98 8.53 35.11
CA ARG A 170 -3.50 8.22 36.47
C ARG A 170 -3.25 9.48 37.30
N SER A 171 -2.72 10.56 36.72
CA SER A 171 -2.45 11.83 37.41
C SER A 171 -3.73 12.63 37.67
N THR A 172 -4.76 12.48 36.83
CA THR A 172 -6.10 13.04 37.05
C THR A 172 -6.92 12.22 38.08
N ALA A 173 -6.40 11.08 38.54
CA ALA A 173 -7.04 10.21 39.53
C ALA A 173 -6.96 10.73 40.98
N THR A 174 -6.93 12.05 41.19
CA THR A 174 -7.32 12.67 42.47
C THR A 174 -8.84 12.85 42.61
N GLY A 175 -9.66 12.27 41.73
CA GLY A 175 -11.11 12.18 41.99
C GLY A 175 -12.07 11.77 40.87
N LEU A 176 -11.62 11.53 39.62
CA LEU A 176 -12.53 11.09 38.55
C LEU A 176 -12.35 9.62 38.19
N ASN A 177 -13.32 8.81 38.63
CA ASN A 177 -13.43 7.39 38.34
C ASN A 177 -13.60 7.16 36.81
N SER A 178 -12.76 6.31 36.20
CA SER A 178 -12.72 5.99 34.75
C SER A 178 -14.10 5.70 34.15
N THR A 179 -14.98 5.09 34.94
CA THR A 179 -16.37 4.77 34.58
C THR A 179 -17.28 5.99 34.35
N ARG A 180 -17.00 7.14 35.00
CA ARG A 180 -17.76 8.39 34.79
C ARG A 180 -17.35 9.11 33.51
N TYR A 181 -16.06 9.09 33.15
CA TYR A 181 -15.58 9.71 31.92
C TYR A 181 -16.05 8.93 30.68
N LEU A 182 -16.02 7.60 30.73
CA LEU A 182 -16.59 6.73 29.70
C LEU A 182 -18.10 6.98 29.50
N ARG A 183 -18.86 7.17 30.59
CA ARG A 183 -20.27 7.55 30.52
C ARG A 183 -20.50 8.91 29.87
N LEU A 184 -19.62 9.89 30.13
CA LEU A 184 -19.72 11.21 29.50
C LEU A 184 -19.40 11.14 28.00
N MET A 185 -18.40 10.34 27.60
CA MET A 185 -18.05 10.11 26.20
C MET A 185 -19.14 9.38 25.41
N THR A 186 -19.92 8.52 26.05
CA THR A 186 -21.07 7.85 25.39
C THR A 186 -22.32 8.72 25.30
N LEU A 187 -22.36 9.84 26.01
CA LEU A 187 -23.47 10.81 25.99
C LEU A 187 -23.23 11.97 25.00
N ALA A 188 -22.01 12.11 24.47
CA ALA A 188 -21.66 13.03 23.40
C ALA A 188 -21.69 12.33 22.03
#